data_AF-E8WUH3-F1
#
_entry.id   AF-E8WUH3-F1
#
_cell.length_a   1.000
_cell.length_b   1.000
_cell.length_c   1.000
_cell.angle_alpha   90.00
_cell.angle_beta   90.00
_cell.angle_gamma   90.00
#
_symmetry.space_group_name_H-M   'P 1'
#
loop_
_entity.id
_entity.type
_entity.pdbx_description
1 polymer ?
#
loop_
_entity_poly.entity_id
_entity_poly.type
_entity_poly.pdbx_seq_one_letter_code
_entity_poly.pdbx_strand_id
1 'polypeptide(L)'
;MSKSSIVKSHAVLARMALIALLVITAMATTSLRATPAAAAQASIAWSAPTDSTGVTGYKVHVGNSSGSYSEHVDVGNTTSYSAGSLSDGSTYYFAVTAYNAAGQQSAYSNEISRTFAALPTTYTITASAGAGGTITALNNTKVSTATSGTSAITSVTVASGASQSFSIAAASGYKITDVKVDGVSKGAVSSYSFSNVTANHSISATFGVNSYTITASAGSGGSIIPPGTTTVAANGSQSYTITPATGYKIAGVTVDGTSVGAVGSYTFNLVSSNHTISASFALQSGVTVFATNAGGSAYTGGDRIAYKADSYYSGGTAKTITATISGTTDDMLYQTYRYGSTTAGSVFSYNVPLANGNYSVTLKFADNMGVGKRVFDVKMEGTTVLSNFDIYAKAGNNTAYDLTIPVSVADGVLNIGFVSKIGSPKINAIVVKTR
;
A
#
# COMPACT_ATOMS: atom_id res chain seq x y z
N MET A 1 76.47 56.77 45.54
CA MET A 1 76.22 55.32 45.50
C MET A 1 76.82 54.77 44.21
N SER A 2 77.42 53.59 44.28
CA SER A 2 78.63 53.21 43.54
C SER A 2 78.41 52.86 42.05
N LYS A 3 79.34 53.29 41.17
CA LYS A 3 79.56 52.72 39.82
C LYS A 3 79.68 51.18 39.85
N SER A 4 80.02 50.59 41.00
CA SER A 4 80.03 49.14 41.23
C SER A 4 78.65 48.48 41.21
N SER A 5 77.56 49.20 41.56
CA SER A 5 76.19 48.66 41.47
C SER A 5 75.70 48.60 40.02
N ILE A 6 76.15 49.54 39.17
CA ILE A 6 75.83 49.58 37.74
C ILE A 6 76.65 48.52 36.99
N VAL A 7 77.92 48.29 37.36
CA VAL A 7 78.75 47.22 36.78
C VAL A 7 78.30 45.83 37.26
N LYS A 8 77.84 45.67 38.51
CA LYS A 8 77.23 44.42 38.99
C LYS A 8 75.87 44.15 38.33
N SER A 9 75.02 45.15 38.11
CA SER A 9 73.75 44.94 37.39
C SER A 9 73.96 44.59 35.92
N HIS A 10 74.94 45.22 35.24
CA HIS A 10 75.32 44.87 33.87
C HIS A 10 76.03 43.50 33.76
N ALA A 11 76.81 43.09 34.77
CA ALA A 11 77.45 41.76 34.81
C ALA A 11 76.46 40.62 35.10
N VAL A 12 75.39 40.89 35.86
CA VAL A 12 74.27 39.95 36.08
C VAL A 12 73.47 39.73 34.80
N LEU A 13 73.27 40.78 33.98
CA LEU A 13 72.56 40.70 32.70
C LEU A 13 73.28 39.85 31.64
N ALA A 14 74.61 39.91 31.57
CA ALA A 14 75.41 39.17 30.58
C ALA A 14 75.61 37.67 30.91
N ARG A 15 75.32 37.25 32.15
CA ARG A 15 75.45 35.85 32.62
C ARG A 15 74.12 35.07 32.63
N MET A 16 73.01 35.72 32.31
CA MET A 16 71.69 35.10 32.15
C MET A 16 71.47 34.46 30.76
N ALA A 17 72.52 33.89 30.16
CA ALA A 17 72.39 33.22 28.87
C ALA A 17 71.58 31.93 29.05
N LEU A 18 70.31 31.96 28.63
CA LEU A 18 69.38 30.84 28.70
C LEU A 18 69.77 29.80 27.62
N ILE A 19 70.31 28.65 28.02
CA ILE A 19 70.37 27.46 27.15
C ILE A 19 69.13 26.64 27.48
N ALA A 20 68.07 26.82 26.70
CA ALA A 20 66.82 26.10 26.92
C ALA A 20 66.73 24.90 25.98
N LEU A 21 66.60 23.69 26.55
CA LEU A 21 65.94 22.61 25.83
C LEU A 21 64.45 22.92 25.87
N LEU A 22 63.96 23.45 24.76
CA LEU A 22 62.58 23.90 24.66
C LEU A 22 61.73 22.80 24.03
N VAL A 23 60.80 22.25 24.80
CA VAL A 23 59.87 21.22 24.32
C VAL A 23 58.52 21.89 24.08
N ILE A 24 58.03 21.86 22.83
CA ILE A 24 56.65 22.23 22.52
C ILE A 24 55.83 20.98 22.25
N THR A 25 54.81 20.74 23.07
CA THR A 25 53.73 19.79 22.80
C THR A 25 52.49 20.57 22.34
N ALA A 26 51.89 20.17 21.23
CA ALA A 26 50.54 20.62 20.86
C ALA A 26 49.53 19.60 21.36
N MET A 27 48.45 20.09 21.94
CA MET A 27 47.29 19.30 22.29
C MET A 27 46.22 19.58 21.24
N ALA A 28 45.88 18.61 20.40
CA ALA A 28 44.71 18.70 19.53
C ALA A 28 43.48 18.20 20.30
N THR A 29 42.50 19.07 20.53
CA THR A 29 41.21 18.64 21.08
C THR A 29 40.34 18.08 19.95
N THR A 30 40.26 16.74 19.85
CA THR A 30 39.33 16.10 18.91
C THR A 30 37.92 16.14 19.48
N SER A 31 37.22 17.24 19.28
CA SER A 31 35.78 17.36 19.50
C SER A 31 35.04 17.09 18.19
N LEU A 32 34.19 16.06 18.16
CA LEU A 32 33.39 15.68 16.98
C LEU A 32 32.08 16.51 16.85
N ARG A 33 32.08 17.78 17.30
CA ARG A 33 30.94 18.68 17.17
C ARG A 33 31.39 20.07 16.76
N ALA A 34 30.70 20.62 15.75
CA ALA A 34 30.91 21.97 15.23
C ALA A 34 30.57 23.03 16.30
N THR A 35 31.60 23.55 16.94
CA THR A 35 31.62 24.80 17.70
C THR A 35 32.74 25.68 17.12
N PRO A 36 32.68 27.02 17.23
CA PRO A 36 33.69 27.89 16.63
C PRO A 36 35.09 27.48 17.11
N ALA A 37 36.04 27.51 16.17
CA ALA A 37 37.41 27.02 16.25
C ALA A 37 37.95 26.96 17.68
N ALA A 38 38.19 25.75 18.20
CA ALA A 38 38.94 25.60 19.44
C ALA A 38 40.33 26.18 19.19
N ALA A 39 40.67 27.30 19.85
CA ALA A 39 41.95 27.95 19.68
C ALA A 39 43.10 26.98 19.95
N ALA A 40 44.08 26.95 19.05
CA ALA A 40 45.26 26.11 19.22
C ALA A 40 46.05 26.57 20.47
N GLN A 41 46.64 25.61 21.18
CA GLN A 41 47.47 25.86 22.35
C GLN A 41 48.88 25.32 22.15
N ALA A 42 49.86 26.03 22.71
CA ALA A 42 51.25 25.60 22.75
C ALA A 42 51.77 25.63 24.18
N SER A 43 52.23 24.50 24.69
CA SER A 43 52.98 24.48 25.95
C SER A 43 54.45 24.74 25.66
N ILE A 44 55.01 25.74 26.32
CA ILE A 44 56.41 26.18 26.20
C ILE A 44 57.06 25.91 27.56
N ALA A 45 58.22 25.26 27.59
CA ALA A 45 58.97 25.04 28.82
C ALA A 45 60.45 25.32 28.59
N TRP A 46 61.09 26.01 29.53
CA TRP A 46 62.51 26.38 29.47
C TRP A 46 63.25 25.96 30.73
N SER A 47 64.58 25.89 30.64
CA SER A 47 65.43 25.67 31.82
C SER A 47 65.79 27.01 32.46
N ALA A 48 65.82 27.07 33.78
CA ALA A 48 66.34 28.25 34.48
C ALA A 48 67.84 28.43 34.17
N PRO A 49 68.39 29.67 34.19
CA PRO A 49 69.82 29.91 34.03
C PRO A 49 70.66 29.17 35.08
N THR A 50 71.88 28.77 34.72
CA THR A 50 72.81 28.07 35.64
C THR A 50 73.23 28.91 36.85
N ASP A 51 73.16 30.24 36.73
CA ASP A 51 73.22 31.19 37.84
C ASP A 51 71.89 31.95 37.90
N SER A 52 70.97 31.44 38.73
CA SER A 52 69.65 32.04 38.93
C SER A 52 69.64 33.05 40.08
N THR A 53 70.80 33.40 40.66
CA THR A 53 70.87 34.35 41.77
C THR A 53 70.41 35.72 41.30
N GLY A 54 69.25 36.17 41.80
CA GLY A 54 68.65 37.44 41.42
C GLY A 54 67.65 37.39 40.25
N VAL A 55 67.35 36.23 39.67
CA VAL A 55 66.17 36.07 38.79
C VAL A 55 64.91 36.05 39.66
N THR A 56 63.98 36.96 39.38
CA THR A 56 62.69 37.04 40.09
C THR A 56 61.49 36.64 39.23
N GLY A 57 61.69 36.46 37.93
CA GLY A 57 60.68 35.91 37.04
C GLY A 57 61.09 35.92 35.57
N TYR A 58 60.16 35.54 34.71
CA TYR A 58 60.35 35.43 33.26
C TYR A 58 59.23 36.12 32.50
N LYS A 59 59.57 36.59 31.30
CA LYS A 59 58.61 37.02 30.29
C LYS A 59 58.73 36.15 29.05
N VAL A 60 57.61 35.61 28.59
CA VAL A 60 57.50 34.90 27.32
C VAL A 60 57.12 35.91 26.26
N HIS A 61 57.89 35.97 25.18
CA HIS A 61 57.69 36.87 24.05
C HIS A 61 57.23 36.06 22.85
N VAL A 62 56.24 36.57 22.13
CA VAL A 62 55.63 35.90 20.97
C VAL A 62 55.52 36.87 19.79
N GLY A 63 55.74 36.34 18.59
CA GLY A 63 55.50 37.07 17.35
C GLY A 63 55.25 36.15 16.16
N ASN A 64 54.88 36.73 15.02
CA ASN A 64 54.59 36.01 13.78
C ASN A 64 55.74 36.04 12.77
N SER A 65 56.90 36.55 13.16
CA SER A 65 58.11 36.59 12.33
C SER A 65 59.33 36.37 13.22
N SER A 66 60.30 35.61 12.70
CA SER A 66 61.53 35.29 13.41
C SER A 66 62.25 36.56 13.87
N GLY A 67 62.66 36.59 15.15
CA GLY A 67 63.38 37.70 15.77
C GLY A 67 62.53 38.94 16.06
N SER A 68 61.22 38.92 15.80
CA SER A 68 60.32 40.06 16.02
C SER A 68 59.13 39.64 16.88
N TYR A 69 59.12 40.06 18.15
CA TYR A 69 58.07 39.73 19.11
C TYR A 69 57.17 40.95 19.35
N SER A 70 55.90 40.83 18.97
CA SER A 70 54.90 41.90 19.09
C SER A 70 54.20 41.91 20.43
N GLU A 71 54.21 40.79 21.15
CA GLU A 71 53.54 40.62 22.43
C GLU A 71 54.43 39.91 23.44
N HIS A 72 54.16 40.14 24.72
CA HIS A 72 54.81 39.40 25.80
C HIS A 72 53.87 39.19 26.98
N VAL A 73 54.09 38.10 27.71
CA VAL A 73 53.36 37.74 28.91
C VAL A 73 54.36 37.55 30.04
N ASP A 74 54.14 38.25 31.16
CA ASP A 74 54.86 37.99 32.40
C ASP A 74 54.25 36.75 33.07
N VAL A 75 55.09 35.73 33.27
CA VAL A 75 54.68 34.43 33.80
C VAL A 75 55.21 34.21 35.23
N GLY A 76 55.79 35.25 35.83
CA GLY A 76 56.43 35.17 37.13
C GLY A 76 57.60 34.19 37.16
N ASN A 77 57.93 33.66 38.33
CA ASN A 77 59.02 32.70 38.51
C ASN A 77 58.58 31.25 38.22
N THR A 78 58.11 31.03 37.01
CA THR A 78 57.79 29.69 36.47
C THR A 78 58.72 29.38 35.31
N THR A 79 58.86 28.10 34.97
CA THR A 79 59.70 27.63 33.85
C THR A 79 58.87 27.04 32.72
N SER A 80 57.57 27.32 32.70
CA SER A 80 56.66 26.89 31.66
C SER A 80 55.49 27.84 31.48
N TYR A 81 54.90 27.84 30.29
CA TYR A 81 53.76 28.66 29.93
C TYR A 81 52.91 27.95 28.87
N SER A 82 51.58 28.04 28.99
CA SER A 82 50.66 27.59 27.94
C SER A 82 50.14 28.80 27.18
N ALA A 83 50.63 28.99 25.96
CA ALA A 83 50.13 30.01 25.06
C ALA A 83 48.78 29.55 24.47
N GLY A 84 47.72 30.32 24.74
CA GLY A 84 46.38 30.12 24.18
C GLY A 84 46.03 31.13 23.09
N SER A 85 44.84 31.01 22.51
CA SER A 85 44.32 31.93 21.48
C SER A 85 45.18 31.99 20.21
N LEU A 86 45.98 30.95 19.91
CA LEU A 86 46.77 30.88 18.70
C LEU A 86 45.87 30.55 17.51
N SER A 87 46.10 31.24 16.39
CA SER A 87 45.31 31.07 15.16
C SER A 87 45.88 29.95 14.29
N ASP A 88 45.00 29.08 13.80
CA ASP A 88 45.34 28.09 12.79
C ASP A 88 45.81 28.77 11.49
N GLY A 89 46.71 28.14 10.76
CA GLY A 89 47.33 28.66 9.54
C GLY A 89 48.51 29.63 9.79
N SER A 90 48.87 29.89 11.04
CA SER A 90 49.94 30.83 11.40
C SER A 90 51.17 30.13 11.98
N THR A 91 52.35 30.70 11.73
CA THR A 91 53.59 30.36 12.44
C THR A 91 53.82 31.37 13.55
N TYR A 92 54.06 30.86 14.76
CA TYR A 92 54.41 31.67 15.93
C TYR A 92 55.84 31.36 16.36
N TYR A 93 56.56 32.42 16.72
CA TYR A 93 57.93 32.40 17.20
C TYR A 93 57.94 32.82 18.66
N PHE A 94 58.65 32.07 19.50
CA PHE A 94 58.72 32.33 20.94
C PHE A 94 60.15 32.44 21.44
N ALA A 95 60.37 33.40 22.32
CA ALA A 95 61.60 33.53 23.10
C ALA A 95 61.27 33.95 24.53
N VAL A 96 62.21 33.72 25.46
CA VAL A 96 62.03 34.03 26.88
C VAL A 96 63.14 34.96 27.35
N THR A 97 62.79 35.93 28.18
CA THR A 97 63.75 36.76 28.93
C THR A 97 63.56 36.53 30.43
N ALA A 98 64.64 36.43 31.18
CA ALA A 98 64.60 36.49 32.65
C ALA A 98 64.65 37.95 33.12
N TYR A 99 64.05 38.28 34.27
CA TYR A 99 64.19 39.60 34.88
C TYR A 99 64.52 39.52 36.38
N ASN A 100 65.15 40.59 36.89
CA ASN A 100 65.49 40.74 38.31
C ASN A 100 64.48 41.58 39.09
N ALA A 101 64.66 41.72 40.41
CA ALA A 101 63.76 42.48 41.29
C ALA A 101 63.59 43.97 40.88
N ALA A 102 64.52 44.51 40.09
CA ALA A 102 64.47 45.87 39.54
C ALA A 102 63.80 45.94 38.15
N GLY A 103 63.29 44.82 37.63
CA GLY A 103 62.62 44.73 36.33
C GLY A 103 63.56 44.71 35.11
N GLN A 104 64.88 44.64 35.30
CA GLN A 104 65.84 44.59 34.21
C GLN A 104 65.82 43.19 33.56
N GLN A 105 65.68 43.14 32.23
CA GLN A 105 65.54 41.90 31.46
C GLN A 105 66.84 41.48 30.79
N SER A 106 67.11 40.17 30.74
CA SER A 106 68.19 39.56 29.97
C SER A 106 68.03 39.78 28.45
N ALA A 107 69.05 39.37 27.68
CA ALA A 107 68.84 39.07 26.26
C ALA A 107 67.82 37.92 26.10
N TYR A 108 67.23 37.82 24.91
CA TYR A 108 66.34 36.72 24.54
C TYR A 108 67.07 35.37 24.61
N SER A 109 66.31 34.32 24.95
CA SER A 109 66.72 32.93 24.75
C SER A 109 66.92 32.60 23.27
N ASN A 110 67.32 31.36 22.99
CA ASN A 110 67.11 30.81 21.65
C ASN A 110 65.62 30.87 21.28
N GLU A 111 65.36 31.16 20.02
CA GLU A 111 64.01 31.18 19.48
C GLU A 111 63.56 29.77 19.09
N ILE A 112 62.27 29.52 19.28
CA ILE A 112 61.57 28.38 18.67
C ILE A 112 60.45 28.89 17.78
N SER A 113 60.01 28.04 16.86
CA SER A 113 58.80 28.30 16.10
C SER A 113 57.87 27.09 16.10
N ARG A 114 56.58 27.37 15.93
CA ARG A 114 55.57 26.35 15.67
C ARG A 114 54.57 26.86 14.66
N THR A 115 54.35 26.06 13.62
CA THR A 115 53.28 26.26 12.64
C THR A 115 52.05 25.48 13.08
N PHE A 116 50.92 26.16 13.15
CA PHE A 116 49.61 25.54 13.35
C PHE A 116 48.97 25.39 11.97
N ALA A 117 48.73 24.16 11.53
CA ALA A 117 48.12 23.94 10.22
C ALA A 117 46.72 24.55 10.18
N ALA A 118 46.34 25.17 9.06
CA ALA A 118 44.96 25.63 8.86
C ALA A 118 44.00 24.44 8.97
N LEU A 119 42.87 24.62 9.65
CA LEU A 119 41.83 23.61 9.65
C LEU A 119 41.29 23.42 8.22
N PRO A 120 41.01 22.18 7.79
CA PRO A 120 40.45 21.94 6.48
C PRO A 120 39.07 22.60 6.38
N THR A 121 38.86 23.41 5.33
CA THR A 121 37.52 23.91 5.01
C THR A 121 36.64 22.73 4.62
N THR A 122 35.48 22.62 5.24
CA THR A 122 34.50 21.57 4.93
C THR A 122 33.14 22.18 4.64
N TYR A 123 32.37 21.48 3.82
CA TYR A 123 31.00 21.81 3.45
C TYR A 123 30.08 20.66 3.83
N THR A 124 28.80 21.00 4.01
CA THR A 124 27.77 20.04 4.37
C THR A 124 26.85 19.77 3.18
N ILE A 125 26.61 18.49 2.90
CA ILE A 125 25.55 18.04 2.00
C ILE A 125 24.44 17.42 2.83
N THR A 126 23.25 18.00 2.80
CA THR A 126 22.07 17.44 3.48
C THR A 126 21.30 16.50 2.54
N ALA A 127 20.93 15.32 3.05
CA ALA A 127 20.16 14.32 2.31
C ALA A 127 18.80 14.08 3.00
N SER A 128 17.74 14.05 2.20
CA SER A 128 16.38 13.78 2.67
C SER A 128 15.65 12.82 1.72
N ALA A 129 15.30 11.63 2.22
CA ALA A 129 14.44 10.68 1.51
C ALA A 129 12.97 10.85 1.94
N GLY A 130 12.05 10.92 0.99
CA GLY A 130 10.62 10.76 1.23
C GLY A 130 10.25 9.32 1.59
N ALA A 131 9.02 9.09 2.05
CA ALA A 131 8.53 7.75 2.37
C ALA A 131 8.61 6.83 1.13
N GLY A 132 9.04 5.58 1.34
CA GLY A 132 9.12 4.58 0.26
C GLY A 132 10.47 4.45 -0.42
N GLY A 133 11.54 4.97 0.16
CA GLY A 133 12.90 4.74 -0.33
C GLY A 133 14.00 5.30 0.57
N THR A 134 15.24 5.30 0.06
CA THR A 134 16.44 5.69 0.79
C THR A 134 17.40 6.51 -0.09
N ILE A 135 18.23 7.31 0.57
CA ILE A 135 19.42 7.92 -0.02
C ILE A 135 20.63 7.48 0.80
N THR A 136 21.63 6.87 0.15
CA THR A 136 22.86 6.38 0.78
C THR A 136 24.06 7.16 0.25
N ALA A 137 24.84 7.77 1.13
CA ALA A 137 26.14 8.32 0.75
C ALA A 137 27.11 7.17 0.49
N LEU A 138 27.75 7.18 -0.68
CA LEU A 138 28.75 6.16 -1.00
C LEU A 138 30.08 6.49 -0.28
N ASN A 139 30.78 5.47 0.21
CA ASN A 139 32.06 5.57 0.93
C ASN A 139 32.02 6.27 2.31
N ASN A 140 30.82 6.63 2.78
CA ASN A 140 30.58 7.13 4.12
C ASN A 140 29.28 6.49 4.57
N THR A 141 29.32 5.48 5.46
CA THR A 141 28.25 4.53 5.83
C THR A 141 26.93 5.15 6.34
N LYS A 142 26.75 6.45 6.17
CA LYS A 142 25.60 7.25 6.56
C LYS A 142 24.46 7.12 5.52
N VAL A 143 23.31 6.66 6.01
CA VAL A 143 22.10 6.39 5.20
C VAL A 143 20.96 7.27 5.70
N SER A 144 20.26 7.95 4.79
CA SER A 144 18.96 8.57 5.06
C SER A 144 17.85 7.57 4.71
N THR A 145 17.03 7.22 5.71
CA THR A 145 15.86 6.34 5.55
C THR A 145 14.59 7.05 6.02
N ALA A 146 13.48 6.84 5.31
CA ALA A 146 12.15 7.29 5.75
C ALA A 146 11.21 6.09 5.67
N THR A 147 11.21 5.26 6.71
CA THR A 147 10.50 3.98 6.68
C THR A 147 8.97 4.14 6.71
N SER A 148 8.43 5.20 7.32
CA SER A 148 7.02 5.65 7.17
C SER A 148 6.81 6.79 8.16
N GLY A 149 6.47 7.99 7.70
CA GLY A 149 6.48 9.19 8.55
C GLY A 149 7.91 9.64 8.86
N THR A 150 8.43 10.55 8.03
CA THR A 150 9.62 11.43 8.21
C THR A 150 10.16 11.46 9.66
N SER A 151 11.45 11.25 9.97
CA SER A 151 12.68 11.66 9.28
C SER A 151 13.90 10.88 9.78
N ALA A 152 14.80 10.43 8.90
CA ALA A 152 16.23 10.41 9.19
C ALA A 152 16.93 11.38 8.23
N ILE A 153 17.02 12.66 8.63
CA ILE A 153 17.81 13.66 7.91
C ILE A 153 19.28 13.37 8.21
N THR A 154 20.07 13.08 7.17
CA THR A 154 21.51 12.88 7.32
C THR A 154 22.29 13.96 6.59
N SER A 155 23.40 14.38 7.18
CA SER A 155 24.35 15.31 6.59
C SER A 155 25.70 14.64 6.36
N VAL A 156 26.35 14.88 5.23
CA VAL A 156 27.73 14.45 5.02
C VAL A 156 28.62 15.69 5.02
N THR A 157 29.72 15.63 5.77
CA THR A 157 30.76 16.66 5.74
C THR A 157 31.79 16.27 4.68
N VAL A 158 32.05 17.18 3.75
CA VAL A 158 32.92 16.97 2.58
C VAL A 158 34.00 18.05 2.60
N ALA A 159 35.26 17.70 2.42
CA ALA A 159 36.34 18.68 2.31
C ALA A 159 36.17 19.56 1.06
N SER A 160 36.59 20.83 1.14
CA SER A 160 36.57 21.74 0.00
C SER A 160 37.28 21.12 -1.21
N GLY A 161 36.61 21.13 -2.36
CA GLY A 161 37.09 20.57 -3.63
C GLY A 161 36.96 19.04 -3.77
N ALA A 162 36.55 18.32 -2.72
CA ALA A 162 36.28 16.89 -2.81
C ALA A 162 34.93 16.61 -3.52
N SER A 163 34.72 15.36 -3.91
CA SER A 163 33.48 14.89 -4.54
C SER A 163 32.75 13.91 -3.63
N GLN A 164 31.42 13.88 -3.69
CA GLN A 164 30.58 12.95 -2.94
C GLN A 164 29.47 12.40 -3.82
N SER A 165 29.37 11.06 -3.85
CA SER A 165 28.34 10.33 -4.60
C SER A 165 27.25 9.78 -3.68
N PHE A 166 26.03 9.69 -4.20
CA PHE A 166 24.86 9.17 -3.53
C PHE A 166 24.17 8.12 -4.41
N SER A 167 23.68 7.06 -3.76
CA SER A 167 22.73 6.10 -4.35
C SER A 167 21.33 6.37 -3.82
N ILE A 168 20.33 6.34 -4.70
CA ILE A 168 18.92 6.53 -4.39
C ILE A 168 18.19 5.24 -4.76
N ALA A 169 17.53 4.62 -3.79
CA ALA A 169 16.84 3.35 -3.98
C ALA A 169 15.38 3.47 -3.53
N ALA A 170 14.45 3.05 -4.39
CA ALA A 170 13.05 2.87 -4.00
C ALA A 170 12.91 1.56 -3.21
N ALA A 171 12.07 1.57 -2.18
CA ALA A 171 11.68 0.36 -1.47
C ALA A 171 10.79 -0.53 -2.35
N SER A 172 10.63 -1.80 -1.97
CA SER A 172 9.72 -2.72 -2.68
C SER A 172 8.29 -2.15 -2.74
N GLY A 173 7.70 -2.16 -3.93
CA GLY A 173 6.39 -1.56 -4.19
C GLY A 173 6.39 -0.05 -4.48
N TYR A 174 7.55 0.61 -4.49
CA TYR A 174 7.69 2.02 -4.81
C TYR A 174 8.54 2.24 -6.08
N LYS A 175 8.48 3.46 -6.61
CA LYS A 175 9.35 3.99 -7.67
C LYS A 175 9.85 5.37 -7.27
N ILE A 176 11.04 5.74 -7.75
CA ILE A 176 11.55 7.10 -7.64
C ILE A 176 10.66 8.00 -8.51
N THR A 177 10.05 9.03 -7.93
CA THR A 177 9.26 10.01 -8.68
C THR A 177 10.08 11.22 -9.10
N ASP A 178 10.96 11.70 -8.23
CA ASP A 178 11.85 12.83 -8.50
C ASP A 178 13.01 12.86 -7.50
N VAL A 179 14.18 13.30 -7.96
CA VAL A 179 15.31 13.68 -7.14
C VAL A 179 15.63 15.14 -7.40
N LYS A 180 15.67 15.96 -6.35
CA LYS A 180 16.03 17.38 -6.42
C LYS A 180 17.41 17.62 -5.81
N VAL A 181 18.20 18.43 -6.48
CA VAL A 181 19.51 18.91 -6.02
C VAL A 181 19.44 20.42 -5.91
N ASP A 182 19.68 20.96 -4.72
CA ASP A 182 19.55 22.39 -4.41
C ASP A 182 18.20 22.97 -4.86
N GLY A 183 17.14 22.19 -4.65
CA GLY A 183 15.77 22.51 -5.04
C GLY A 183 15.44 22.26 -6.53
N VAL A 184 16.43 21.95 -7.37
CA VAL A 184 16.26 21.73 -8.81
C VAL A 184 16.08 20.25 -9.13
N SER A 185 15.00 19.90 -9.83
CA SER A 185 14.71 18.52 -10.26
C SER A 185 15.77 17.99 -11.22
N LYS A 186 16.16 16.73 -11.00
CA LYS A 186 17.00 15.90 -11.86
C LYS A 186 16.22 14.70 -12.42
N GLY A 187 14.91 14.63 -12.17
CA GLY A 187 14.05 13.52 -12.55
C GLY A 187 14.27 12.27 -11.70
N ALA A 188 13.72 11.14 -12.16
CA ALA A 188 13.77 9.86 -11.47
C ALA A 188 15.13 9.14 -11.66
N VAL A 189 16.20 9.73 -11.13
CA VAL A 189 17.56 9.16 -11.16
C VAL A 189 17.85 8.29 -9.94
N SER A 190 18.60 7.21 -10.12
CA SER A 190 19.00 6.28 -9.04
C SER A 190 20.34 6.63 -8.39
N SER A 191 21.04 7.66 -8.88
CA SER A 191 22.29 8.12 -8.30
C SER A 191 22.53 9.60 -8.62
N TYR A 192 23.36 10.25 -7.82
CA TYR A 192 23.84 11.60 -8.08
C TYR A 192 25.22 11.84 -7.46
N SER A 193 26.08 12.58 -8.15
CA SER A 193 27.42 12.93 -7.65
C SER A 193 27.60 14.45 -7.63
N PHE A 194 27.97 14.97 -6.46
CA PHE A 194 28.53 16.31 -6.34
C PHE A 194 30.03 16.22 -6.63
N SER A 195 30.50 17.00 -7.61
CA SER A 195 31.92 17.12 -7.94
C SER A 195 32.44 18.48 -7.47
N ASN A 196 33.68 18.52 -6.98
CA ASN A 196 34.36 19.76 -6.57
C ASN A 196 33.49 20.61 -5.63
N VAL A 197 33.16 20.08 -4.46
CA VAL A 197 32.24 20.72 -3.51
C VAL A 197 32.91 21.95 -2.89
N THR A 198 32.41 23.14 -3.22
CA THR A 198 32.89 24.42 -2.69
C THR A 198 31.80 25.22 -1.96
N ALA A 199 30.65 24.60 -1.71
CA ALA A 199 29.52 25.19 -0.99
C ALA A 199 28.70 24.09 -0.30
N ASN A 200 27.81 24.49 0.60
CA ASN A 200 26.83 23.56 1.15
C ASN A 200 25.80 23.21 0.07
N HIS A 201 25.35 21.96 0.07
CA HIS A 201 24.38 21.45 -0.90
C HIS A 201 23.27 20.65 -0.22
N SER A 202 22.23 20.36 -1.00
CA SER A 202 21.12 19.50 -0.60
C SER A 202 20.74 18.53 -1.72
N ILE A 203 20.35 17.32 -1.33
CA ILE A 203 19.75 16.32 -2.20
C ILE A 203 18.49 15.76 -1.53
N SER A 204 17.36 15.75 -2.25
CA SER A 204 16.13 15.15 -1.77
C SER A 204 15.51 14.22 -2.80
N ALA A 205 14.93 13.11 -2.36
CA ALA A 205 14.26 12.15 -3.22
C ALA A 205 12.81 11.95 -2.78
N THR A 206 11.91 11.87 -3.76
CA THR A 206 10.50 11.53 -3.55
C THR A 206 10.20 10.21 -4.23
N PHE A 207 9.27 9.44 -3.63
CA PHE A 207 8.89 8.14 -4.12
C PHE A 207 7.37 8.06 -4.24
N GLY A 208 6.89 7.39 -5.28
CA GLY A 208 5.49 7.10 -5.50
C GLY A 208 5.25 5.60 -5.43
N VAL A 209 4.09 5.18 -4.94
CA VAL A 209 3.72 3.76 -4.93
C VAL A 209 3.55 3.29 -6.38
N ASN A 210 3.97 2.06 -6.68
CA ASN A 210 3.62 1.39 -7.93
C ASN A 210 2.13 1.05 -7.92
N SER A 211 1.53 0.90 -9.09
CA SER A 211 0.13 0.53 -9.23
C SER A 211 -0.02 -0.59 -10.23
N TYR A 212 -0.89 -1.53 -9.92
CA TYR A 212 -1.20 -2.69 -10.75
C TYR A 212 -2.69 -2.74 -11.04
N THR A 213 -3.06 -3.40 -12.12
CA THR A 213 -4.45 -3.55 -12.54
C THR A 213 -4.94 -4.97 -12.32
N ILE A 214 -6.15 -5.12 -11.79
CA ILE A 214 -6.89 -6.38 -11.77
C ILE A 214 -8.09 -6.23 -12.68
N THR A 215 -8.21 -7.06 -13.71
CA THR A 215 -9.33 -7.01 -14.66
C THR A 215 -10.32 -8.12 -14.36
N ALA A 216 -11.53 -7.74 -13.95
CA ALA A 216 -12.62 -8.64 -13.61
C ALA A 216 -13.67 -8.75 -14.72
N SER A 217 -14.09 -9.97 -15.02
CA SER A 217 -15.13 -10.28 -16.00
C SER A 217 -16.11 -11.33 -15.48
N ALA A 218 -17.35 -11.28 -15.93
CA ALA A 218 -18.40 -12.25 -15.63
C ALA A 218 -19.12 -12.65 -16.91
N GLY A 219 -19.33 -13.95 -17.09
CA GLY A 219 -20.21 -14.49 -18.13
C GLY A 219 -21.69 -14.24 -17.84
N SER A 220 -22.56 -14.62 -18.78
CA SER A 220 -24.01 -14.58 -18.59
C SER A 220 -24.45 -15.43 -17.40
N GLY A 221 -25.44 -14.97 -16.62
CA GLY A 221 -26.02 -15.73 -15.51
C GLY A 221 -25.53 -15.33 -14.11
N GLY A 222 -24.77 -14.24 -14.00
CA GLY A 222 -24.37 -13.67 -12.71
C GLY A 222 -23.54 -12.42 -12.86
N SER A 223 -22.88 -12.01 -11.79
CA SER A 223 -22.02 -10.82 -11.74
C SER A 223 -20.75 -11.05 -10.92
N ILE A 224 -19.74 -10.23 -11.20
CA ILE A 224 -18.54 -10.06 -10.38
C ILE A 224 -18.42 -8.57 -10.01
N ILE A 225 -18.14 -8.27 -8.74
CA ILE A 225 -18.07 -6.90 -8.23
C ILE A 225 -16.76 -6.70 -7.46
N PRO A 226 -15.97 -5.65 -7.75
CA PRO A 226 -16.19 -4.66 -8.81
C PRO A 226 -16.01 -5.25 -10.23
N PRO A 227 -16.77 -4.79 -11.26
CA PRO A 227 -16.56 -5.22 -12.64
C PRO A 227 -15.43 -4.43 -13.32
N GLY A 228 -14.85 -4.98 -14.39
CA GLY A 228 -13.86 -4.29 -15.21
C GLY A 228 -12.50 -4.14 -14.51
N THR A 229 -11.76 -3.09 -14.85
CA THR A 229 -10.41 -2.89 -14.34
C THR A 229 -10.41 -2.12 -13.03
N THR A 230 -9.82 -2.71 -11.99
CA THR A 230 -9.53 -2.05 -10.71
C THR A 230 -8.03 -1.76 -10.62
N THR A 231 -7.66 -0.54 -10.25
CA THR A 231 -6.25 -0.19 -9.98
C THR A 231 -5.97 -0.33 -8.50
N VAL A 232 -4.94 -1.09 -8.15
CA VAL A 232 -4.51 -1.39 -6.78
C VAL A 232 -3.08 -0.89 -6.60
N ALA A 233 -2.82 -0.17 -5.51
CA ALA A 233 -1.46 0.19 -5.14
C ALA A 233 -0.63 -1.07 -4.85
N ALA A 234 0.67 -1.06 -5.13
CA ALA A 234 1.55 -2.18 -4.86
C ALA A 234 1.48 -2.60 -3.38
N ASN A 235 1.48 -3.91 -3.15
CA ASN A 235 1.24 -4.56 -1.86
C ASN A 235 -0.15 -4.30 -1.25
N GLY A 236 -1.05 -3.63 -1.98
CA GLY A 236 -2.46 -3.53 -1.60
C GLY A 236 -3.20 -4.85 -1.80
N SER A 237 -4.42 -4.92 -1.29
CA SER A 237 -5.33 -6.05 -1.47
C SER A 237 -6.63 -5.59 -2.12
N GLN A 238 -7.27 -6.48 -2.88
CA GLN A 238 -8.57 -6.24 -3.48
C GLN A 238 -9.43 -7.49 -3.44
N SER A 239 -10.66 -7.35 -2.94
CA SER A 239 -11.65 -8.42 -2.90
C SER A 239 -12.67 -8.28 -4.03
N TYR A 240 -13.12 -9.42 -4.54
CA TYR A 240 -14.20 -9.54 -5.51
C TYR A 240 -15.29 -10.45 -4.95
N THR A 241 -16.54 -10.04 -5.15
CA THR A 241 -17.72 -10.85 -4.83
C THR A 241 -18.33 -11.36 -6.13
N ILE A 242 -18.61 -12.66 -6.18
CA ILE A 242 -19.21 -13.35 -7.32
C ILE A 242 -20.61 -13.78 -6.92
N THR A 243 -21.64 -13.32 -7.63
CA THR A 243 -23.04 -13.58 -7.30
C THR A 243 -23.76 -14.17 -8.50
N PRO A 244 -24.27 -15.42 -8.42
CA PRO A 244 -25.11 -15.97 -9.48
C PRO A 244 -26.48 -15.28 -9.51
N ALA A 245 -27.05 -15.12 -10.69
CA ALA A 245 -28.44 -14.71 -10.85
C ALA A 245 -29.40 -15.83 -10.41
N THR A 246 -30.67 -15.50 -10.16
CA THR A 246 -31.69 -16.51 -9.83
C THR A 246 -31.78 -17.58 -10.93
N GLY A 247 -31.77 -18.85 -10.54
CA GLY A 247 -31.77 -19.99 -11.47
C GLY A 247 -30.39 -20.40 -11.98
N TYR A 248 -29.32 -19.69 -11.58
CA TYR A 248 -27.93 -20.02 -11.91
C TYR A 248 -27.14 -20.41 -10.68
N LYS A 249 -26.03 -21.11 -10.93
CA LYS A 249 -24.95 -21.36 -9.98
C LYS A 249 -23.63 -20.87 -10.57
N ILE A 250 -22.65 -20.63 -9.71
CA ILE A 250 -21.28 -20.39 -10.13
C ILE A 250 -20.76 -21.69 -10.76
N ALA A 251 -20.41 -21.64 -12.04
CA ALA A 251 -19.83 -22.80 -12.73
C ALA A 251 -18.33 -22.92 -12.41
N GLY A 252 -17.63 -21.78 -12.32
CA GLY A 252 -16.25 -21.70 -11.90
C GLY A 252 -15.69 -20.30 -12.01
N VAL A 253 -14.66 -20.02 -11.24
CA VAL A 253 -13.88 -18.78 -11.28
C VAL A 253 -12.46 -19.13 -11.68
N THR A 254 -11.87 -18.33 -12.57
CA THR A 254 -10.45 -18.41 -12.93
C THR A 254 -9.73 -17.14 -12.51
N VAL A 255 -8.50 -17.29 -12.04
CA VAL A 255 -7.57 -16.20 -11.71
C VAL A 255 -6.31 -16.43 -12.53
N ASP A 256 -5.94 -15.46 -13.35
CA ASP A 256 -4.81 -15.54 -14.29
C ASP A 256 -4.85 -16.82 -15.15
N GLY A 257 -6.04 -17.16 -15.64
CA GLY A 257 -6.31 -18.36 -16.44
C GLY A 257 -6.36 -19.67 -15.63
N THR A 258 -6.03 -19.66 -14.35
CA THR A 258 -6.04 -20.85 -13.48
C THR A 258 -7.34 -20.95 -12.69
N SER A 259 -7.98 -22.12 -12.70
CA SER A 259 -9.23 -22.33 -11.95
C SER A 259 -9.01 -22.26 -10.44
N VAL A 260 -9.86 -21.51 -9.75
CA VAL A 260 -9.96 -21.48 -8.28
C VAL A 260 -11.27 -22.11 -7.78
N GLY A 261 -12.00 -22.80 -8.67
CA GLY A 261 -13.26 -23.47 -8.36
C GLY A 261 -14.48 -22.54 -8.34
N ALA A 262 -15.62 -23.07 -7.89
CA ALA A 262 -16.89 -22.35 -7.79
C ALA A 262 -16.98 -21.59 -6.45
N VAL A 263 -16.25 -20.48 -6.35
CA VAL A 263 -16.18 -19.64 -5.14
C VAL A 263 -17.06 -18.39 -5.26
N GLY A 264 -17.74 -18.00 -4.17
CA GLY A 264 -18.56 -16.79 -4.11
C GLY A 264 -17.77 -15.49 -3.86
N SER A 265 -16.49 -15.60 -3.54
CA SER A 265 -15.60 -14.46 -3.38
C SER A 265 -14.14 -14.87 -3.63
N TYR A 266 -13.31 -13.88 -3.97
CA TYR A 266 -11.87 -14.05 -4.09
C TYR A 266 -11.15 -12.77 -3.67
N THR A 267 -10.02 -12.89 -2.98
CA THR A 267 -9.22 -11.73 -2.57
C THR A 267 -7.79 -11.87 -3.08
N PHE A 268 -7.36 -10.91 -3.89
CA PHE A 268 -5.95 -10.71 -4.20
C PHE A 268 -5.29 -10.02 -3.00
N ASN A 269 -4.24 -10.62 -2.45
CA ASN A 269 -3.46 -10.05 -1.36
C ASN A 269 -2.08 -9.65 -1.84
N LEU A 270 -1.57 -8.52 -1.33
CA LEU A 270 -0.21 -8.05 -1.60
C LEU A 270 0.10 -8.00 -3.11
N VAL A 271 -0.75 -7.30 -3.86
CA VAL A 271 -0.69 -7.24 -5.32
C VAL A 271 0.66 -6.66 -5.77
N SER A 272 1.39 -7.45 -6.56
CA SER A 272 2.74 -7.12 -7.05
C SER A 272 2.89 -7.20 -8.58
N SER A 273 1.80 -7.53 -9.28
CA SER A 273 1.71 -7.56 -10.74
C SER A 273 0.27 -7.33 -11.18
N ASN A 274 0.04 -7.17 -12.49
CA ASN A 274 -1.31 -7.16 -13.03
C ASN A 274 -1.94 -8.55 -12.93
N HIS A 275 -3.25 -8.61 -12.73
CA HIS A 275 -4.01 -9.85 -12.64
C HIS A 275 -5.31 -9.79 -13.44
N THR A 276 -5.91 -10.96 -13.65
CA THR A 276 -7.23 -11.15 -14.21
C THR A 276 -8.06 -12.08 -13.33
N ILE A 277 -9.36 -11.84 -13.27
CA ILE A 277 -10.33 -12.74 -12.64
C ILE A 277 -11.57 -12.86 -13.54
N SER A 278 -12.00 -14.08 -13.82
CA SER A 278 -13.16 -14.34 -14.67
C SER A 278 -14.11 -15.33 -14.00
N ALA A 279 -15.37 -14.95 -13.85
CA ALA A 279 -16.44 -15.78 -13.31
C ALA A 279 -17.33 -16.32 -14.44
N SER A 280 -17.64 -17.61 -14.38
CA SER A 280 -18.58 -18.29 -15.27
C SER A 280 -19.76 -18.85 -14.47
N PHE A 281 -20.92 -18.89 -15.10
CA PHE A 281 -22.16 -19.34 -14.50
C PHE A 281 -22.84 -20.37 -15.38
N ALA A 282 -23.61 -21.26 -14.76
CA ALA A 282 -24.42 -22.25 -15.44
C ALA A 282 -25.79 -22.31 -14.78
N LEU A 283 -26.82 -22.68 -15.54
CA LEU A 283 -28.14 -22.94 -14.97
C LEU A 283 -28.00 -24.00 -13.85
N GLN A 284 -28.73 -23.77 -12.76
CA GLN A 284 -28.85 -24.72 -11.67
C GLN A 284 -30.11 -25.53 -11.89
N SER A 285 -29.99 -26.84 -12.11
CA SER A 285 -31.13 -27.73 -12.34
C SER A 285 -32.02 -27.84 -11.09
N GLY A 286 -33.33 -27.97 -11.29
CA GLY A 286 -34.32 -28.17 -10.23
C GLY A 286 -34.76 -26.90 -9.48
N VAL A 287 -34.30 -25.71 -9.88
CA VAL A 287 -34.72 -24.44 -9.26
C VAL A 287 -36.08 -24.03 -9.81
N THR A 288 -37.05 -23.77 -8.92
CA THR A 288 -38.36 -23.24 -9.30
C THR A 288 -38.21 -21.80 -9.78
N VAL A 289 -38.55 -21.57 -11.05
CA VAL A 289 -38.50 -20.24 -11.71
C VAL A 289 -39.90 -19.66 -11.93
N PHE A 290 -40.92 -20.50 -11.90
CA PHE A 290 -42.32 -20.07 -11.92
C PHE A 290 -43.19 -21.10 -11.19
N ALA A 291 -44.18 -20.62 -10.45
CA ALA A 291 -45.23 -21.44 -9.86
C ALA A 291 -46.51 -20.61 -9.72
N THR A 292 -47.65 -21.14 -10.16
CA THR A 292 -48.95 -20.45 -10.08
C THR A 292 -50.04 -21.39 -9.59
N ASN A 293 -50.91 -20.89 -8.72
CA ASN A 293 -52.12 -21.57 -8.27
C ASN A 293 -53.29 -21.17 -9.19
N ALA A 294 -53.68 -22.05 -10.11
CA ALA A 294 -54.66 -21.72 -11.14
C ALA A 294 -56.06 -21.52 -10.53
N GLY A 295 -56.73 -20.44 -10.93
CA GLY A 295 -58.00 -19.99 -10.36
C GLY A 295 -57.97 -19.57 -8.89
N GLY A 296 -56.80 -19.57 -8.23
CA GLY A 296 -56.65 -19.33 -6.80
C GLY A 296 -55.77 -18.12 -6.46
N SER A 297 -55.77 -17.78 -5.16
CA SER A 297 -54.86 -16.81 -4.57
C SER A 297 -53.45 -17.38 -4.40
N ALA A 298 -52.48 -16.50 -4.13
CA ALA A 298 -51.12 -16.92 -3.80
C ALA A 298 -51.11 -17.84 -2.58
N TYR A 299 -50.25 -18.87 -2.63
CA TYR A 299 -50.23 -19.94 -1.65
C TYR A 299 -48.82 -20.53 -1.53
N THR A 300 -48.41 -20.94 -0.35
CA THR A 300 -47.16 -21.69 -0.15
C THR A 300 -47.53 -23.14 0.13
N GLY A 301 -47.19 -24.03 -0.79
CA GLY A 301 -47.47 -25.46 -0.67
C GLY A 301 -46.68 -26.12 0.46
N GLY A 302 -47.07 -27.34 0.82
CA GLY A 302 -46.34 -28.20 1.74
C GLY A 302 -44.94 -28.56 1.25
N ASP A 303 -44.71 -28.47 -0.07
CA ASP A 303 -43.41 -28.57 -0.74
C ASP A 303 -42.52 -27.32 -0.59
N ARG A 304 -43.00 -26.30 0.14
CA ARG A 304 -42.37 -24.98 0.34
C ARG A 304 -42.22 -24.16 -0.94
N ILE A 305 -42.87 -24.56 -2.04
CA ILE A 305 -42.92 -23.74 -3.24
C ILE A 305 -43.92 -22.61 -3.00
N ALA A 306 -43.47 -21.38 -3.24
CA ALA A 306 -44.35 -20.20 -3.22
C ALA A 306 -45.06 -20.09 -4.58
N TYR A 307 -46.31 -20.52 -4.62
CA TYR A 307 -47.20 -20.36 -5.76
C TYR A 307 -47.76 -18.94 -5.77
N LYS A 308 -47.58 -18.23 -6.88
CA LYS A 308 -48.22 -16.95 -7.11
C LYS A 308 -49.73 -17.13 -7.33
N ALA A 309 -50.48 -16.06 -7.12
CA ALA A 309 -51.88 -16.01 -7.54
C ALA A 309 -51.99 -16.23 -9.06
N ASP A 310 -53.12 -16.75 -9.50
CA ASP A 310 -53.33 -17.09 -10.90
C ASP A 310 -53.01 -15.91 -11.84
N SER A 311 -52.06 -16.12 -12.74
CA SER A 311 -51.51 -15.07 -13.60
C SER A 311 -51.08 -15.63 -14.95
N TYR A 312 -50.87 -14.73 -15.92
CA TYR A 312 -50.43 -15.05 -17.28
C TYR A 312 -51.38 -15.92 -18.11
N TYR A 313 -52.63 -16.08 -17.68
CA TYR A 313 -53.63 -16.82 -18.43
C TYR A 313 -54.30 -15.97 -19.51
N SER A 314 -54.77 -16.62 -20.57
CA SER A 314 -55.71 -16.05 -21.54
C SER A 314 -56.95 -16.94 -21.62
N GLY A 315 -58.12 -16.35 -21.34
CA GLY A 315 -59.39 -17.05 -21.28
C GLY A 315 -59.56 -17.98 -20.06
N GLY A 316 -60.59 -18.81 -20.15
CA GLY A 316 -61.01 -19.70 -19.08
C GLY A 316 -61.62 -18.99 -17.86
N THR A 317 -62.18 -19.79 -16.96
CA THR A 317 -62.88 -19.33 -15.77
C THR A 317 -62.29 -19.98 -14.53
N ALA A 318 -62.08 -19.20 -13.47
CA ALA A 318 -61.62 -19.69 -12.18
C ALA A 318 -62.76 -20.37 -11.40
N LYS A 319 -62.44 -21.42 -10.63
CA LYS A 319 -63.38 -22.08 -9.73
C LYS A 319 -62.67 -22.68 -8.53
N THR A 320 -63.36 -22.66 -7.40
CA THR A 320 -62.94 -23.29 -6.15
C THR A 320 -63.95 -24.36 -5.76
N ILE A 321 -63.46 -25.47 -5.21
CA ILE A 321 -64.26 -26.51 -4.56
C ILE A 321 -63.73 -26.76 -3.15
N THR A 322 -64.51 -27.44 -2.32
CA THR A 322 -64.13 -27.79 -0.94
C THR A 322 -64.02 -29.30 -0.71
N ALA A 323 -64.25 -30.11 -1.75
CA ALA A 323 -64.11 -31.55 -1.66
C ALA A 323 -62.65 -31.93 -1.37
N THR A 324 -62.45 -32.89 -0.48
CA THR A 324 -61.12 -33.46 -0.18
C THR A 324 -60.50 -34.06 -1.45
N ILE A 325 -59.20 -33.87 -1.59
CA ILE A 325 -58.44 -34.39 -2.74
C ILE A 325 -57.58 -35.58 -2.29
N SER A 326 -57.89 -36.76 -2.82
CA SER A 326 -57.13 -37.98 -2.57
C SER A 326 -55.74 -37.91 -3.20
N GLY A 327 -54.76 -38.60 -2.61
CA GLY A 327 -53.40 -38.68 -3.14
C GLY A 327 -52.52 -37.45 -2.90
N THR A 328 -52.97 -36.50 -2.09
CA THR A 328 -52.18 -35.33 -1.67
C THR A 328 -52.49 -34.99 -0.21
N THR A 329 -51.59 -34.26 0.44
CA THR A 329 -51.84 -33.59 1.72
C THR A 329 -52.06 -32.08 1.54
N ASP A 330 -52.01 -31.64 0.28
CA ASP A 330 -51.96 -30.23 -0.11
C ASP A 330 -53.21 -29.87 -0.92
N ASP A 331 -54.38 -30.17 -0.34
CA ASP A 331 -55.70 -30.06 -0.98
C ASP A 331 -55.94 -28.70 -1.63
N MET A 332 -55.49 -27.61 -0.98
CA MET A 332 -55.70 -26.25 -1.48
C MET A 332 -55.19 -26.06 -2.91
N LEU A 333 -54.05 -26.68 -3.25
CA LEU A 333 -53.46 -26.58 -4.58
C LEU A 333 -54.29 -27.30 -5.66
N TYR A 334 -55.16 -28.24 -5.27
CA TYR A 334 -56.01 -29.04 -6.15
C TYR A 334 -57.51 -28.70 -6.01
N GLN A 335 -57.86 -27.78 -5.11
CA GLN A 335 -59.22 -27.31 -4.88
C GLN A 335 -59.54 -26.04 -5.68
N THR A 336 -58.53 -25.24 -6.03
CA THR A 336 -58.66 -24.15 -7.00
C THR A 336 -58.24 -24.63 -8.39
N TYR A 337 -58.96 -24.20 -9.43
CA TYR A 337 -58.59 -24.47 -10.82
C TYR A 337 -59.10 -23.40 -11.78
N ARG A 338 -58.47 -23.35 -12.96
CA ARG A 338 -58.99 -22.68 -14.15
C ARG A 338 -59.50 -23.72 -15.14
N TYR A 339 -60.65 -23.47 -15.75
CA TYR A 339 -61.23 -24.34 -16.77
C TYR A 339 -61.65 -23.57 -18.03
N GLY A 340 -61.61 -24.25 -19.18
CA GLY A 340 -61.90 -23.69 -20.49
C GLY A 340 -63.36 -23.76 -20.93
N SER A 341 -63.61 -23.41 -22.18
CA SER A 341 -64.93 -23.57 -22.83
C SER A 341 -65.23 -25.05 -23.12
N THR A 342 -66.51 -25.41 -23.13
CA THR A 342 -66.99 -26.74 -23.59
C THR A 342 -67.06 -26.84 -25.12
N THR A 343 -66.88 -25.74 -25.84
CA THR A 343 -66.87 -25.72 -27.32
C THR A 343 -65.58 -26.36 -27.82
N ALA A 344 -65.70 -27.48 -28.55
CA ALA A 344 -64.57 -28.20 -29.11
C ALA A 344 -63.67 -27.29 -29.95
N GLY A 345 -62.34 -27.43 -29.80
CA GLY A 345 -61.34 -26.59 -30.46
C GLY A 345 -61.04 -25.27 -29.75
N SER A 346 -61.83 -24.88 -28.74
CA SER A 346 -61.52 -23.69 -27.93
C SER A 346 -60.24 -23.90 -27.12
N VAL A 347 -59.48 -22.83 -26.93
CA VAL A 347 -58.24 -22.84 -26.17
C VAL A 347 -58.31 -21.83 -25.04
N PHE A 348 -57.94 -22.23 -23.84
CA PHE A 348 -57.42 -21.28 -22.84
C PHE A 348 -55.93 -21.59 -22.63
N SER A 349 -55.14 -20.58 -22.31
CA SER A 349 -53.68 -20.72 -22.27
C SER A 349 -53.04 -20.02 -21.08
N TYR A 350 -51.77 -20.32 -20.87
CA TYR A 350 -50.82 -19.57 -20.05
C TYR A 350 -49.63 -19.14 -20.93
N ASN A 351 -49.25 -17.87 -20.87
CA ASN A 351 -48.13 -17.28 -21.62
C ASN A 351 -47.16 -16.67 -20.61
N VAL A 352 -46.24 -17.48 -20.09
CA VAL A 352 -45.38 -17.14 -18.94
C VAL A 352 -44.06 -16.54 -19.46
N PRO A 353 -43.74 -15.27 -19.15
CA PRO A 353 -42.43 -14.71 -19.48
C PRO A 353 -41.33 -15.52 -18.80
N LEU A 354 -40.44 -16.12 -19.60
CA LEU A 354 -39.41 -17.03 -19.12
C LEU A 354 -38.21 -16.96 -20.06
N ALA A 355 -36.99 -16.88 -19.51
CA ALA A 355 -35.79 -16.86 -20.33
C ALA A 355 -35.69 -18.08 -21.25
N ASN A 356 -35.00 -17.92 -22.38
CA ASN A 356 -34.74 -19.05 -23.27
C ASN A 356 -33.95 -20.15 -22.53
N GLY A 357 -34.37 -21.39 -22.67
CA GLY A 357 -33.76 -22.49 -21.95
C GLY A 357 -34.61 -23.74 -21.90
N ASN A 358 -34.04 -24.79 -21.29
CA ASN A 358 -34.71 -26.05 -21.06
C ASN A 358 -35.29 -26.08 -19.64
N TYR A 359 -36.53 -26.55 -19.54
CA TYR A 359 -37.30 -26.57 -18.31
C TYR A 359 -38.01 -27.91 -18.13
N SER A 360 -38.38 -28.18 -16.89
CA SER A 360 -39.35 -29.19 -16.51
C SER A 360 -40.61 -28.46 -16.06
N VAL A 361 -41.73 -28.67 -16.77
CA VAL A 361 -43.04 -28.08 -16.49
C VAL A 361 -43.92 -29.14 -15.85
N THR A 362 -44.24 -28.98 -14.57
CA THR A 362 -45.19 -29.82 -13.85
C THR A 362 -46.58 -29.21 -13.91
N LEU A 363 -47.51 -29.92 -14.53
CA LEU A 363 -48.94 -29.62 -14.54
C LEU A 363 -49.63 -30.42 -13.45
N LYS A 364 -50.42 -29.74 -12.61
CA LYS A 364 -51.12 -30.34 -11.48
C LYS A 364 -52.62 -30.36 -11.75
N PHE A 365 -53.25 -31.50 -11.57
CA PHE A 365 -54.66 -31.74 -11.90
C PHE A 365 -55.38 -32.52 -10.79
N ALA A 366 -56.69 -32.35 -10.65
CA ALA A 366 -57.59 -33.27 -9.95
C ALA A 366 -59.00 -33.16 -10.56
N ASP A 367 -59.70 -34.25 -10.88
CA ASP A 367 -60.99 -34.24 -11.62
C ASP A 367 -62.16 -34.90 -10.89
N ASN A 368 -63.39 -34.43 -11.13
CA ASN A 368 -64.64 -34.91 -10.55
C ASN A 368 -65.76 -35.22 -11.56
N MET A 369 -65.49 -35.24 -12.88
CA MET A 369 -66.53 -35.35 -13.91
C MET A 369 -66.81 -36.78 -14.41
N GLY A 370 -66.00 -37.77 -14.04
CA GLY A 370 -66.11 -39.12 -14.58
C GLY A 370 -65.37 -39.31 -15.92
N VAL A 371 -65.10 -40.58 -16.26
CA VAL A 371 -64.40 -40.97 -17.48
C VAL A 371 -65.14 -40.47 -18.74
N GLY A 372 -64.40 -39.92 -19.69
CA GLY A 372 -64.86 -39.46 -21.00
C GLY A 372 -65.68 -38.15 -20.97
N LYS A 373 -65.92 -37.58 -19.78
CA LYS A 373 -66.70 -36.33 -19.66
C LYS A 373 -65.85 -35.07 -19.83
N ARG A 374 -64.54 -35.18 -19.57
CA ARG A 374 -63.55 -34.14 -19.83
C ARG A 374 -62.36 -34.75 -20.54
N VAL A 375 -62.21 -34.43 -21.82
CA VAL A 375 -61.11 -34.87 -22.68
C VAL A 375 -60.56 -33.65 -23.41
N PHE A 376 -59.25 -33.45 -23.38
CA PHE A 376 -58.61 -32.28 -23.99
C PHE A 376 -57.18 -32.55 -24.41
N ASP A 377 -56.65 -31.73 -25.32
CA ASP A 377 -55.22 -31.74 -25.62
C ASP A 377 -54.50 -30.69 -24.76
N VAL A 378 -53.22 -30.93 -24.45
CA VAL A 378 -52.32 -29.92 -23.93
C VAL A 378 -51.24 -29.66 -24.97
N LYS A 379 -51.03 -28.39 -25.29
CA LYS A 379 -49.94 -27.91 -26.13
C LYS A 379 -48.92 -27.16 -25.29
N MET A 380 -47.64 -27.33 -25.58
CA MET A 380 -46.54 -26.51 -25.07
C MET A 380 -45.66 -26.10 -26.24
N GLU A 381 -45.29 -24.82 -26.33
CA GLU A 381 -44.47 -24.28 -27.43
C GLU A 381 -45.04 -24.66 -28.82
N GLY A 382 -46.36 -24.55 -28.97
CA GLY A 382 -47.09 -24.91 -30.20
C GLY A 382 -47.27 -26.41 -30.45
N THR A 383 -46.56 -27.29 -29.73
CA THR A 383 -46.57 -28.74 -29.93
C THR A 383 -47.56 -29.41 -28.98
N THR A 384 -48.38 -30.34 -29.48
CA THR A 384 -49.25 -31.17 -28.62
C THR A 384 -48.38 -32.13 -27.79
N VAL A 385 -48.34 -31.91 -26.48
CA VAL A 385 -47.59 -32.73 -25.51
C VAL A 385 -48.46 -33.76 -24.80
N LEU A 386 -49.78 -33.53 -24.74
CA LEU A 386 -50.76 -34.52 -24.32
C LEU A 386 -51.93 -34.49 -25.30
N SER A 387 -52.30 -35.66 -25.82
CA SER A 387 -53.44 -35.82 -26.72
C SER A 387 -54.57 -36.57 -26.04
N ASN A 388 -55.81 -36.14 -26.25
CA ASN A 388 -57.02 -36.78 -25.69
C ASN A 388 -56.89 -37.10 -24.19
N PHE A 389 -56.32 -36.16 -23.43
CA PHE A 389 -56.04 -36.32 -22.02
C PHE A 389 -57.34 -36.25 -21.22
N ASP A 390 -57.57 -37.31 -20.44
CA ASP A 390 -58.68 -37.44 -19.49
C ASP A 390 -58.08 -37.64 -18.11
N ILE A 391 -58.21 -36.61 -17.26
CA ILE A 391 -57.66 -36.61 -15.91
C ILE A 391 -58.35 -37.69 -15.06
N TYR A 392 -59.67 -37.84 -15.19
CA TYR A 392 -60.42 -38.80 -14.39
C TYR A 392 -60.04 -40.23 -14.75
N ALA A 393 -59.84 -40.53 -16.04
CA ALA A 393 -59.33 -41.84 -16.46
C ALA A 393 -57.92 -42.13 -15.93
N LYS A 394 -57.11 -41.10 -15.64
CA LYS A 394 -55.75 -41.25 -15.11
C LYS A 394 -55.68 -41.37 -13.59
N ALA A 395 -56.53 -40.65 -12.87
CA ALA A 395 -56.39 -40.47 -11.43
C ALA A 395 -57.65 -40.87 -10.63
N GLY A 396 -58.82 -40.91 -11.27
CA GLY A 396 -60.10 -41.12 -10.61
C GLY A 396 -60.69 -39.84 -10.02
N ASN A 397 -61.75 -40.03 -9.22
CA ASN A 397 -62.54 -38.93 -8.65
C ASN A 397 -61.80 -38.20 -7.54
N ASN A 398 -61.70 -36.87 -7.66
CA ASN A 398 -61.05 -35.97 -6.73
C ASN A 398 -59.66 -36.47 -6.31
N THR A 399 -58.85 -36.97 -7.24
CA THR A 399 -57.49 -37.45 -6.95
C THR A 399 -56.47 -36.54 -7.60
N ALA A 400 -55.44 -36.16 -6.84
CA ALA A 400 -54.30 -35.39 -7.33
C ALA A 400 -53.51 -36.17 -8.39
N TYR A 401 -53.14 -35.48 -9.47
CA TYR A 401 -52.35 -36.02 -10.55
C TYR A 401 -51.37 -34.97 -11.07
N ASP A 402 -50.09 -35.29 -10.95
CA ASP A 402 -48.99 -34.46 -11.44
C ASP A 402 -48.40 -35.06 -12.70
N LEU A 403 -48.12 -34.21 -13.69
CA LEU A 403 -47.40 -34.61 -14.88
C LEU A 403 -46.27 -33.62 -15.17
N THR A 404 -45.04 -34.12 -15.26
CA THR A 404 -43.86 -33.30 -15.59
C THR A 404 -43.45 -33.53 -17.03
N ILE A 405 -43.42 -32.45 -17.80
CA ILE A 405 -43.09 -32.44 -19.22
C ILE A 405 -41.83 -31.59 -19.44
N PRO A 406 -40.81 -32.11 -20.15
CA PRO A 406 -39.68 -31.29 -20.54
C PRO A 406 -40.04 -30.36 -21.69
N VAL A 407 -39.62 -29.09 -21.61
CA VAL A 407 -39.91 -28.06 -22.60
C VAL A 407 -38.67 -27.20 -22.87
N SER A 408 -38.50 -26.76 -24.11
CA SER A 408 -37.47 -25.79 -24.51
C SER A 408 -38.14 -24.49 -24.93
N VAL A 409 -37.88 -23.40 -24.21
CA VAL A 409 -38.38 -22.05 -24.52
C VAL A 409 -37.34 -21.35 -25.40
N ALA A 410 -37.77 -20.79 -26.53
CA ALA A 410 -36.88 -20.22 -27.54
C ALA A 410 -37.11 -18.72 -27.81
N ASP A 411 -38.24 -18.16 -27.39
CA ASP A 411 -38.67 -16.80 -27.73
C ASP A 411 -38.91 -15.90 -26.49
N GLY A 412 -38.53 -16.36 -25.30
CA GLY A 412 -38.69 -15.65 -24.05
C GLY A 412 -40.07 -15.84 -23.39
N VAL A 413 -40.94 -16.70 -23.93
CA VAL A 413 -42.27 -16.95 -23.37
C VAL A 413 -42.57 -18.45 -23.40
N LEU A 414 -42.87 -19.03 -22.24
CA LEU A 414 -43.43 -20.38 -22.18
C LEU A 414 -44.93 -20.32 -22.51
N ASN A 415 -45.34 -20.87 -23.64
CA ASN A 415 -46.73 -21.00 -24.07
C ASN A 415 -47.30 -22.37 -23.69
N ILE A 416 -48.37 -22.40 -22.91
CA ILE A 416 -49.11 -23.62 -22.54
C ILE A 416 -50.57 -23.44 -22.96
N GLY A 417 -51.07 -24.27 -23.88
CA GLY A 417 -52.45 -24.22 -24.36
C GLY A 417 -53.23 -25.47 -23.96
N PHE A 418 -54.48 -25.28 -23.52
CA PHE A 418 -55.40 -26.37 -23.18
C PHE A 418 -56.57 -26.36 -24.18
N VAL A 419 -56.64 -27.36 -25.05
CA VAL A 419 -57.56 -27.40 -26.20
C VAL A 419 -58.72 -28.35 -25.94
N SER A 420 -59.94 -27.82 -25.90
CA SER A 420 -61.14 -28.62 -25.64
C SER A 420 -61.38 -29.68 -26.72
N LYS A 421 -61.65 -30.93 -26.33
CA LYS A 421 -62.23 -31.97 -27.22
C LYS A 421 -63.64 -32.34 -26.78
N ILE A 422 -63.77 -32.74 -25.52
CA ILE A 422 -65.04 -33.10 -24.87
C ILE A 422 -65.06 -32.41 -23.49
N GLY A 423 -66.14 -31.69 -23.20
CA GLY A 423 -66.22 -30.91 -21.97
C GLY A 423 -65.18 -29.79 -21.92
N SER A 424 -64.97 -29.23 -20.72
CA SER A 424 -64.08 -28.09 -20.52
C SER A 424 -62.70 -28.55 -20.02
N PRO A 425 -61.56 -28.27 -20.68
CA PRO A 425 -60.23 -28.56 -20.13
C PRO A 425 -60.03 -27.86 -18.79
N LYS A 426 -59.11 -28.34 -17.95
CA LYS A 426 -58.79 -27.67 -16.68
C LYS A 426 -57.38 -27.89 -16.19
N ILE A 427 -56.92 -27.00 -15.31
CA ILE A 427 -55.62 -27.07 -14.62
C ILE A 427 -55.76 -26.50 -13.21
N ASN A 428 -55.10 -27.13 -12.24
CA ASN A 428 -55.12 -26.70 -10.84
C ASN A 428 -53.89 -25.87 -10.46
N ALA A 429 -52.69 -26.24 -10.94
CA ALA A 429 -51.49 -25.46 -10.74
C ALA A 429 -50.42 -25.80 -11.79
N ILE A 430 -49.45 -24.89 -11.96
CA ILE A 430 -48.30 -25.06 -12.85
C ILE A 430 -47.05 -24.73 -12.07
N VAL A 431 -46.03 -25.59 -12.16
CA VAL A 431 -44.68 -25.36 -11.62
C VAL A 431 -43.67 -25.52 -12.74
N VAL A 432 -42.73 -24.59 -12.86
CA VAL A 432 -41.64 -24.64 -13.84
C VAL A 432 -40.32 -24.62 -13.10
N LYS A 433 -39.50 -25.62 -13.38
CA LYS A 433 -38.13 -25.75 -12.84
C LYS A 433 -37.12 -25.75 -13.97
N THR A 434 -35.97 -25.11 -13.76
CA THR A 434 -34.81 -25.21 -14.66
C THR A 434 -34.38 -26.67 -14.83
N ARG A 435 -33.97 -27.04 -16.05
CA ARG A 435 -33.50 -28.40 -16.37
C ARG A 435 -31.99 -28.46 -16.58
#